data_AF-A0A2A4T932-F1
#
_entry.id   AF-A0A2A4T932-F1
#
_cell.length_a   1.000
_cell.length_b   1.000
_cell.length_c   1.000
_cell.angle_alpha   90.00
_cell.angle_beta   90.00
_cell.angle_gamma   90.00
#
_symmetry.space_group_name_H-M   'P 1'
#
loop_
_entity.id
_entity.type
_entity.pdbx_description
1 polymer ?
#
loop_
_entity_poly.entity_id
_entity_poly.type
_entity_poly.pdbx_seq_one_letter_code
_entity_poly.pdbx_strand_id
1 'polypeptide(L)'
;MSCCNISKKSDLVKELELLKKKFDVVELEVLDDYQLLTFKNKVNKPNIDWVVWLQVKVRRGHKRNYTNRTDADMLKGICKSILDWVDALLDFNTPIHGEQLSLFDEEKSIELEKLPPVPRGGEDNQWAANTKKREGVRKRNLMKQYSFFELCDLTHSWYIHKEISYFRFLPKSNQDMIELVKESIVKGTSTQEKHGRFDDYWWDNDCDYIKKGDSLSDLELINRVRSLARLYLVPYKRNFYIDTDLSYSHWEMSERTDYVFWFDGRKIHASDHTVNENMPYYDLFDFEFISWLREYFNISPKESISDEDVMKMTFVNYFSALLKSAKDFNLKETILQSKDWKQLRTVVNALIKKESDPRNGGSGGPCRDGFICGYSRFDKGRVDVIQRFTDRARLNRDIGDQAPDHESDTYTLCDVSGDDIYVKAFELFKIETKKQTTMFDFMAA
;
A
#
# COMPACT_ATOMS: atom_id res chain seq x y z
N MET A 1 44.87 6.20 7.99
CA MET A 1 44.67 6.54 9.42
C MET A 1 43.71 7.71 9.50
N SER A 2 42.46 7.45 9.86
CA SER A 2 41.53 8.45 10.39
C SER A 2 40.60 7.71 11.34
N CYS A 3 41.09 7.52 12.57
CA CYS A 3 40.29 6.99 13.67
C CYS A 3 39.40 8.12 14.19
N CYS A 4 38.13 8.13 13.81
CA CYS A 4 37.14 8.94 14.51
C CYS A 4 36.74 8.20 15.79
N ASN A 5 37.32 8.62 16.91
CA ASN A 5 36.86 8.25 18.25
C ASN A 5 35.39 8.65 18.41
N ILE A 6 34.59 7.67 18.82
CA ILE A 6 33.14 7.71 19.02
C ILE A 6 32.74 8.94 19.87
N SER A 7 31.95 9.85 19.28
CA SER A 7 31.28 10.91 20.01
C SER A 7 30.05 10.35 20.76
N LYS A 8 30.11 10.34 22.10
CA LYS A 8 29.04 10.52 23.12
C LYS A 8 27.54 10.50 22.69
N LYS A 9 27.07 9.55 21.88
CA LYS A 9 25.63 9.36 21.58
C LYS A 9 25.11 7.93 21.78
N SER A 10 25.98 6.96 22.06
CA SER A 10 25.56 5.55 22.28
C SER A 10 25.01 5.26 23.68
N ASP A 11 25.09 6.19 24.62
CA ASP A 11 24.69 6.00 26.03
C ASP A 11 23.17 5.89 26.25
N LEU A 12 22.36 5.84 25.18
CA LEU A 12 20.89 5.88 25.26
C LEU A 12 20.18 4.54 25.01
N VAL A 13 20.87 3.49 24.54
CA VAL A 13 20.25 2.19 24.25
C VAL A 13 20.58 1.17 25.33
N LYS A 14 19.64 0.94 26.26
CA LYS A 14 19.78 -0.01 27.39
C LYS A 14 20.18 -1.41 26.93
N GLU A 15 19.64 -1.85 25.81
CA GLU A 15 19.90 -3.17 25.23
C GLU A 15 21.37 -3.32 24.77
N LEU A 16 22.00 -2.26 24.27
CA LEU A 16 23.41 -2.28 23.90
C LEU A 16 24.31 -2.47 25.13
N GLU A 17 23.97 -1.82 26.24
CA GLU A 17 24.69 -1.99 27.52
C GLU A 17 24.56 -3.40 28.10
N LEU A 18 23.45 -4.10 27.84
CA LEU A 18 23.30 -5.50 28.23
C LEU A 18 24.20 -6.41 27.39
N LEU A 19 24.36 -6.13 26.10
CA LEU A 19 25.27 -6.88 25.23
C LEU A 19 26.74 -6.63 25.59
N LYS A 20 27.11 -5.41 25.99
CA LYS A 20 28.46 -5.09 26.51
C LYS A 20 28.87 -5.90 27.75
N LYS A 21 27.90 -6.47 28.48
CA LYS A 21 28.18 -7.37 29.61
C LYS A 21 28.42 -8.82 29.19
N LYS A 22 28.09 -9.17 27.94
CA LYS A 22 28.17 -10.54 27.38
C LYS A 22 29.38 -10.73 26.47
N PHE A 23 29.97 -9.65 25.95
CA PHE A 23 31.14 -9.67 25.07
C PHE A 23 32.26 -8.78 25.64
N ASP A 24 33.52 -9.12 25.37
CA ASP A 24 34.65 -8.32 25.86
C ASP A 24 34.71 -6.94 25.19
N VAL A 25 34.36 -6.88 23.91
CA VAL A 25 34.28 -5.64 23.14
C VAL A 25 33.04 -5.64 22.24
N VAL A 26 32.27 -4.56 22.33
CA VAL A 26 31.17 -4.22 21.42
C VAL A 26 31.50 -2.89 20.75
N GLU A 27 31.80 -2.96 19.45
CA GLU A 27 32.18 -1.81 18.64
C GLU A 27 31.00 -1.34 17.79
N LEU A 28 30.77 -0.03 17.78
CA LEU A 28 29.81 0.63 16.91
C LEU A 28 30.55 1.67 16.07
N GLU A 29 30.70 1.37 14.78
CA GLU A 29 31.23 2.31 13.81
C GLU A 29 30.07 2.93 13.03
N VAL A 30 30.01 4.26 12.99
CA VAL A 30 28.96 4.99 12.24
C VAL A 30 29.54 5.38 10.90
N LEU A 31 29.02 4.78 9.84
CA LEU A 31 29.36 5.09 8.45
C LEU A 31 28.23 5.92 7.82
N ASP A 32 28.46 6.40 6.59
CA ASP A 32 27.54 7.30 5.91
C ASP A 32 26.16 6.65 5.69
N ASP A 33 26.14 5.40 5.22
CA ASP A 33 24.91 4.69 4.82
C ASP A 33 24.36 3.73 5.89
N TYR A 34 25.19 3.34 6.86
CA TYR A 34 24.85 2.35 7.89
C TYR A 34 25.73 2.49 9.14
N GLN A 35 25.36 1.78 10.20
CA GLN A 35 26.17 1.63 11.41
C GLN A 35 26.65 0.18 11.50
N LEU A 36 27.94 -0.06 11.65
CA LEU A 36 28.51 -1.40 11.78
C LEU A 36 28.60 -1.76 13.26
N LEU A 37 27.84 -2.77 13.67
CA LEU A 37 27.84 -3.30 15.04
C LEU A 37 28.64 -4.60 15.07
N THR A 38 29.73 -4.63 15.85
CA THR A 38 30.65 -5.76 15.94
C THR A 38 30.78 -6.26 17.38
N PHE A 39 30.61 -7.57 17.59
CA PHE A 39 30.75 -8.24 18.89
C PHE A 39 31.97 -9.16 18.85
N LYS A 40 32.95 -8.96 19.75
CA LYS A 40 34.18 -9.76 19.78
C LYS A 40 34.68 -10.04 21.19
N ASN A 41 35.30 -11.21 21.36
CA ASN A 41 35.94 -11.65 22.60
C ASN A 41 37.44 -11.83 22.41
N LYS A 42 38.22 -11.59 23.46
CA LYS A 42 39.66 -11.87 23.48
C LYS A 42 39.89 -13.36 23.51
N VAL A 43 40.92 -13.81 22.82
CA VAL A 43 41.36 -15.20 22.84
C VAL A 43 42.84 -15.28 23.12
N ASN A 44 43.23 -16.25 23.94
CA ASN A 44 44.63 -16.56 24.20
C ASN A 44 45.10 -17.62 23.18
N LYS A 45 45.15 -17.26 21.90
CA LYS A 45 45.68 -18.11 20.82
C LYS A 45 46.88 -17.43 20.15
N PRO A 46 47.91 -18.18 19.72
CA PRO A 46 49.04 -17.60 19.01
C PRO A 46 48.57 -16.85 17.75
N ASN A 47 48.98 -15.59 17.59
CA ASN A 47 48.66 -14.72 16.45
C ASN A 47 47.17 -14.37 16.25
N ILE A 48 46.30 -14.61 17.24
CA ILE A 48 44.88 -14.25 17.18
C ILE A 48 44.49 -13.56 18.48
N ASP A 49 44.30 -12.24 18.42
CA ASP A 49 43.94 -11.44 19.59
C ASP A 49 42.43 -11.48 19.89
N TRP A 50 41.59 -11.67 18.85
CA TRP A 50 40.13 -11.55 18.93
C TRP A 50 39.42 -12.63 18.11
N VAL A 51 38.30 -13.13 18.66
CA VAL A 51 37.27 -13.86 17.91
C VAL A 51 36.07 -12.93 17.74
N VAL A 52 35.68 -12.68 16.48
CA VAL A 52 34.46 -11.94 16.16
C VAL A 52 33.30 -12.94 16.13
N TRP A 53 32.32 -12.74 17.00
CA TRP A 53 31.14 -13.60 17.11
C TRP A 53 30.07 -13.20 16.09
N LEU A 54 29.84 -11.90 15.94
CA LEU A 54 28.81 -11.38 15.07
C LEU A 54 29.19 -9.97 14.61
N GLN A 55 28.97 -9.70 13.33
CA GLN A 55 29.10 -8.38 12.75
C GLN A 55 27.86 -8.10 11.90
N VAL A 56 27.18 -6.97 12.17
CA VAL A 56 25.91 -6.65 11.51
C VAL A 56 25.90 -5.20 11.03
N LYS A 57 25.44 -4.99 9.79
CA LYS A 57 25.20 -3.67 9.21
C LYS A 57 23.79 -3.21 9.61
N VAL A 58 23.72 -2.19 10.44
CA VAL A 58 22.48 -1.60 10.98
C VAL A 58 22.10 -0.38 10.15
N ARG A 59 20.84 -0.29 9.74
CA ARG A 59 20.35 0.85 8.98
C ARG A 59 20.43 2.15 9.80
N ARG A 60 20.67 3.27 9.12
CA ARG A 60 20.51 4.62 9.71
C ARG A 60 19.02 4.95 9.87
N GLY A 61 18.70 5.71 10.92
CA GLY A 61 17.37 6.27 11.10
C GLY A 61 17.04 7.25 9.98
N HIS A 62 15.79 7.19 9.50
CA HIS A 62 15.27 8.16 8.54
C HIS A 62 14.06 8.86 9.13
N LYS A 63 13.97 10.18 8.92
CA LYS A 63 12.76 10.95 9.22
C LYS A 63 11.80 10.79 8.03
N ARG A 64 10.57 10.37 8.28
CA ARG A 64 9.51 10.27 7.26
C ARG A 64 8.17 10.72 7.83
N ASN A 65 7.27 11.07 6.92
CA ASN A 65 5.93 11.59 7.21
C ASN A 65 5.04 10.66 8.07
N TYR A 66 5.34 9.36 8.18
CA TYR A 66 4.50 8.39 8.92
C TYR A 66 5.23 7.46 9.90
N THR A 67 6.57 7.42 9.90
CA THR A 67 7.36 6.68 10.90
C THR A 67 8.64 7.45 11.23
N ASN A 68 8.72 8.00 12.44
CA ASN A 68 9.93 8.64 12.95
C ASN A 68 10.77 7.60 13.69
N ARG A 69 11.66 6.90 12.98
CA ARG A 69 12.62 5.97 13.60
C ARG A 69 14.01 6.57 13.58
N THR A 70 14.54 6.81 14.77
CA THR A 70 15.89 7.34 14.99
C THR A 70 16.95 6.23 14.88
N ASP A 71 18.22 6.62 14.79
CA ASP A 71 19.34 5.66 14.87
C ASP A 71 19.27 4.81 16.15
N ALA A 72 18.82 5.41 17.26
CA ALA A 72 18.64 4.71 18.53
C ALA A 72 17.53 3.66 18.46
N ASP A 73 16.44 3.91 17.71
CA ASP A 73 15.39 2.92 17.50
C ASP A 73 15.90 1.74 16.68
N MET A 74 16.69 1.99 15.63
CA MET A 74 17.33 0.95 14.82
C MET A 74 18.25 0.08 15.69
N LEU A 75 19.13 0.71 16.48
CA LEU A 75 20.04 0.02 17.39
C LEU A 75 19.30 -0.76 18.48
N LYS A 76 18.23 -0.21 19.03
CA LYS A 76 17.39 -0.89 20.02
C LYS A 76 16.75 -2.16 19.44
N GLY A 77 16.21 -2.06 18.23
CA GLY A 77 15.59 -3.19 17.53
C GLY A 77 16.56 -4.35 17.36
N ILE A 78 17.74 -4.08 16.80
CA ILE A 78 18.74 -5.13 16.58
C ILE A 78 19.29 -5.70 17.90
N CYS A 79 19.61 -4.83 18.88
CA CYS A 79 20.17 -5.29 20.14
C CYS A 79 19.19 -6.18 20.90
N LYS A 80 17.89 -5.85 20.87
CA LYS A 80 16.85 -6.68 21.48
C LYS A 80 16.79 -8.06 20.83
N SER A 81 16.76 -8.14 19.49
CA SER A 81 16.71 -9.43 18.78
C SER A 81 17.95 -10.29 19.02
N ILE A 82 19.14 -9.68 19.14
CA ILE A 82 20.36 -10.42 19.49
C ILE A 82 20.31 -10.88 20.95
N LEU A 83 19.91 -10.02 21.89
CA LEU A 83 19.77 -10.38 23.31
C LEU A 83 18.80 -11.53 23.53
N ASP A 84 17.73 -11.58 22.74
CA ASP A 84 16.77 -12.67 22.82
C ASP A 84 17.42 -14.03 22.49
N TRP A 85 18.52 -14.10 21.76
CA TRP A 85 19.16 -15.37 21.41
C TRP A 85 20.66 -15.42 21.73
N VAL A 86 21.15 -14.48 22.55
CA VAL A 86 22.60 -14.30 22.79
C VAL A 86 23.27 -15.54 23.38
N ASP A 87 22.56 -16.29 24.22
CA ASP A 87 23.12 -17.50 24.81
C ASP A 87 23.33 -18.59 23.74
N ALA A 88 22.43 -18.71 22.75
CA ALA A 88 22.62 -19.60 21.59
C ALA A 88 23.78 -19.15 20.68
N LEU A 89 24.08 -17.84 20.63
CA LEU A 89 25.25 -17.32 19.92
C LEU A 89 26.55 -17.67 20.65
N LEU A 90 26.59 -17.53 21.99
CA LEU A 90 27.77 -17.82 22.80
C LEU A 90 28.05 -19.33 22.90
N ASP A 91 26.99 -20.13 22.94
CA ASP A 91 27.06 -21.59 23.03
C ASP A 91 27.14 -22.27 21.65
N PHE A 92 27.35 -21.52 20.57
CA PHE A 92 27.31 -22.02 19.18
C PHE A 92 28.22 -23.23 18.91
N ASN A 93 29.34 -23.35 19.63
CA ASN A 93 30.29 -24.47 19.51
C ASN A 93 29.97 -25.66 20.42
N THR A 94 28.98 -25.54 21.31
CA THR A 94 28.49 -26.67 22.09
C THR A 94 27.66 -27.52 21.14
N PRO A 95 28.00 -28.81 20.92
CA PRO A 95 27.17 -29.67 20.10
C PRO A 95 25.75 -29.67 20.67
N ILE A 96 24.81 -29.10 19.93
CA ILE A 96 23.40 -29.48 20.07
C ILE A 96 23.43 -31.00 19.86
N HIS A 97 22.73 -31.79 20.68
CA HIS A 97 22.82 -33.26 20.70
C HIS A 97 22.46 -34.01 19.39
N GLY A 98 22.56 -33.38 18.20
CA GLY A 98 22.71 -34.05 16.92
C GLY A 98 24.18 -34.23 16.56
N GLU A 99 24.77 -35.36 16.94
CA GLU A 99 25.93 -35.88 16.22
C GLU A 99 25.55 -36.05 14.75
N GLN A 100 26.46 -35.64 13.86
CA GLN A 100 26.66 -36.09 12.49
C GLN A 100 25.43 -36.64 11.75
N LEU A 101 25.03 -35.98 10.66
CA LEU A 101 24.12 -36.49 9.62
C LEU A 101 24.55 -37.90 9.16
N SER A 102 24.12 -38.91 9.90
CA SER A 102 24.13 -40.31 9.51
C SER A 102 23.06 -40.45 8.44
N LEU A 103 23.41 -41.11 7.34
CA LEU A 103 22.45 -41.54 6.30
C LEU A 103 21.46 -42.60 6.80
N PHE A 104 21.60 -43.03 8.06
CA PHE A 104 20.74 -43.99 8.72
C PHE A 104 20.18 -43.31 9.97
N ASP A 105 18.89 -42.98 9.89
CA ASP A 105 18.12 -42.32 10.95
C ASP A 105 18.15 -43.14 12.23
N GLU A 106 18.83 -42.61 13.25
CA GLU A 106 18.40 -42.81 14.63
C GLU A 106 17.83 -41.47 15.10
N GLU A 107 16.50 -41.31 15.00
CA GLU A 107 15.78 -40.20 15.62
C GLU A 107 15.96 -40.27 17.15
N LYS A 108 17.01 -39.63 17.66
CA LYS A 108 17.05 -39.25 19.07
C LYS A 108 16.08 -38.09 19.25
N SER A 109 14.86 -38.42 19.67
CA SER A 109 13.84 -37.42 20.03
C SER A 109 14.41 -36.46 21.07
N ILE A 110 14.57 -35.18 20.71
CA ILE A 110 14.99 -34.14 21.63
C ILE A 110 13.94 -34.06 22.75
N GLU A 111 14.33 -34.31 24.00
CA GLU A 111 13.41 -34.24 25.13
C GLU A 111 13.07 -32.76 25.46
N LEU A 112 11.83 -32.38 25.12
CA LEU A 112 11.32 -31.04 25.34
C LEU A 112 10.71 -30.90 26.74
N GLU A 113 10.99 -29.77 27.39
CA GLU A 113 10.37 -29.44 28.67
C GLU A 113 8.86 -29.23 28.49
N LYS A 114 8.05 -29.85 29.36
CA LYS A 114 6.59 -29.67 29.36
C LYS A 114 6.23 -28.25 29.82
N LEU A 115 5.23 -27.66 29.17
CA LEU A 115 4.73 -26.34 29.56
C LEU A 115 4.10 -26.41 30.96
N PRO A 116 4.29 -25.38 31.80
CA PRO A 116 3.61 -25.31 33.07
C PRO A 116 2.09 -25.20 32.87
N PRO A 117 1.29 -25.77 33.79
CA PRO A 117 -0.17 -25.79 33.67
C PRO A 117 -0.75 -24.37 33.66
N VAL A 118 -1.87 -24.20 32.94
CA VAL A 118 -2.61 -22.93 32.87
C VAL A 118 -3.28 -22.63 34.22
N PRO A 119 -3.25 -21.40 34.74
CA PRO A 119 -3.97 -21.03 35.95
C PRO A 119 -5.48 -21.25 35.79
N ARG A 120 -6.18 -21.68 36.85
CA ARG A 120 -7.62 -21.97 36.81
C ARG A 120 -8.52 -20.79 37.24
N GLY A 121 -7.95 -19.64 37.64
CA GLY A 121 -8.71 -18.41 37.93
C GLY A 121 -7.90 -17.32 38.66
N GLY A 122 -8.36 -16.06 38.49
CA GLY A 122 -8.32 -14.95 39.46
C GLY A 122 -7.00 -14.41 40.01
N GLU A 123 -6.36 -13.49 39.26
CA GLU A 123 -5.57 -12.31 39.67
C GLU A 123 -4.69 -11.92 38.45
N ASP A 124 -4.72 -10.66 38.01
CA ASP A 124 -4.02 -10.20 36.79
C ASP A 124 -2.52 -10.56 36.76
N ASN A 125 -1.90 -10.67 37.94
CA ASN A 125 -0.49 -11.02 38.10
C ASN A 125 -0.16 -12.50 37.88
N GLN A 126 -1.12 -13.42 38.08
CA GLN A 126 -0.88 -14.86 37.91
C GLN A 126 -0.78 -15.25 36.43
N TRP A 127 -1.61 -14.65 35.58
CA TRP A 127 -1.55 -14.85 34.13
C TRP A 127 -0.27 -14.27 33.53
N ALA A 128 0.14 -13.07 33.96
CA ALA A 128 1.41 -12.48 33.54
C ALA A 128 2.62 -13.32 33.97
N ALA A 129 2.63 -13.82 35.21
CA ALA A 129 3.69 -14.69 35.71
C ALA A 129 3.71 -16.05 35.01
N ASN A 130 2.54 -16.65 34.75
CA ASN A 130 2.42 -17.91 34.01
C ASN A 130 2.91 -17.75 32.57
N THR A 131 2.53 -16.65 31.90
CA THR A 131 2.99 -16.32 30.55
C THR A 131 4.52 -16.24 30.50
N LYS A 132 5.16 -15.48 31.42
CA LYS A 132 6.63 -15.41 31.49
C LYS A 132 7.29 -16.77 31.71
N LYS A 133 6.72 -17.62 32.59
CA LYS A 133 7.25 -18.97 32.83
C LYS A 133 7.12 -19.87 31.60
N ARG A 134 5.96 -19.83 30.92
CA ARG A 134 5.71 -20.58 29.67
C ARG A 134 6.65 -20.12 28.57
N GLU A 135 6.82 -18.81 28.38
CA GLU A 135 7.77 -18.25 27.41
C GLU A 135 9.21 -18.69 27.70
N GLY A 136 9.63 -18.72 28.97
CA GLY A 136 10.95 -19.23 29.34
C GLY A 136 11.17 -20.69 28.96
N VAL A 137 10.18 -21.56 29.19
CA VAL A 137 10.23 -22.98 28.78
C VAL A 137 10.28 -23.11 27.25
N ARG A 138 9.42 -22.36 26.54
CA ARG A 138 9.37 -22.34 25.07
C ARG A 138 10.71 -21.92 24.48
N LYS A 139 11.29 -20.84 24.97
CA LYS A 139 12.59 -20.32 24.54
C LYS A 139 13.72 -21.34 24.75
N ARG A 140 13.77 -22.02 25.90
CA ARG A 140 14.74 -23.11 26.12
C ARG A 140 14.54 -24.28 25.16
N ASN A 141 13.29 -24.69 24.92
CA ASN A 141 13.00 -25.75 23.96
C ASN A 141 13.41 -25.38 22.54
N LEU A 142 13.30 -24.11 22.14
CA LEU A 142 13.77 -23.62 20.85
C LEU A 142 15.30 -23.66 20.74
N MET A 143 16.02 -23.23 21.78
CA MET A 143 17.49 -23.30 21.81
C MET A 143 18.05 -24.74 21.81
N LYS A 144 17.23 -25.74 22.18
CA LYS A 144 17.59 -27.17 22.05
C LYS A 144 17.46 -27.69 20.62
N GLN A 145 16.66 -27.03 19.78
CA GLN A 145 16.28 -27.52 18.44
C GLN A 145 16.96 -26.74 17.32
N TYR A 146 17.25 -25.45 17.53
CA TYR A 146 17.67 -24.55 16.47
C TYR A 146 18.93 -23.79 16.87
N SER A 147 19.76 -23.47 15.87
CA SER A 147 20.94 -22.62 16.01
C SER A 147 20.58 -21.14 16.15
N PHE A 148 21.56 -20.30 16.53
CA PHE A 148 21.37 -18.85 16.63
C PHE A 148 20.82 -18.23 15.33
N PHE A 149 21.34 -18.61 14.16
CA PHE A 149 20.95 -18.00 12.88
C PHE A 149 19.56 -18.42 12.41
N GLU A 150 19.06 -19.56 12.88
CA GLU A 150 17.68 -20.00 12.65
C GLU A 150 16.70 -19.28 13.60
N LEU A 151 17.15 -18.94 14.81
CA LEU A 151 16.32 -18.25 15.82
C LEU A 151 16.31 -16.72 15.66
N CYS A 152 17.43 -16.14 15.22
CA CYS A 152 17.63 -14.70 15.10
C CYS A 152 17.56 -14.27 13.62
N ASP A 153 16.34 -13.99 13.11
CA ASP A 153 16.18 -13.47 11.74
C ASP A 153 16.63 -12.00 11.64
N LEU A 154 17.93 -11.84 11.41
CA LEU A 154 18.58 -10.57 11.11
C LEU A 154 18.54 -10.22 9.61
N THR A 155 17.91 -11.03 8.76
CA THR A 155 17.95 -10.81 7.29
C THR A 155 16.75 -10.02 6.77
N HIS A 156 15.61 -10.11 7.45
CA HIS A 156 14.36 -9.46 7.04
C HIS A 156 13.87 -8.38 8.03
N SER A 157 14.71 -8.03 9.00
CA SER A 157 14.37 -7.05 10.01
C SER A 157 14.53 -5.60 9.52
N TRP A 158 13.61 -4.73 9.95
CA TRP A 158 13.53 -3.33 9.50
C TRP A 158 14.74 -2.45 9.88
N TYR A 159 15.54 -2.90 10.85
CA TYR A 159 16.72 -2.20 11.35
C TYR A 159 18.02 -2.60 10.63
N ILE A 160 17.96 -3.52 9.66
CA ILE A 160 19.15 -4.04 8.96
C ILE A 160 19.40 -3.25 7.68
N HIS A 161 20.66 -2.89 7.44
CA HIS A 161 21.08 -2.29 6.19
C HIS A 161 21.23 -3.36 5.12
N LYS A 162 20.57 -3.17 3.97
CA LYS A 162 20.69 -4.05 2.80
C LYS A 162 21.59 -3.40 1.76
N GLU A 163 22.65 -4.10 1.37
CA GLU A 163 23.58 -3.63 0.33
C GLU A 163 23.02 -3.77 -1.08
N ILE A 164 22.05 -4.65 -1.27
CA ILE A 164 21.44 -4.91 -2.58
C ILE A 164 20.43 -3.81 -2.88
N SER A 165 20.78 -2.94 -3.82
CA SER A 165 19.80 -2.06 -4.48
C SER A 165 18.92 -2.90 -5.41
N TYR A 166 17.73 -3.28 -4.93
CA TYR A 166 16.79 -4.07 -5.74
C TYR A 166 16.19 -3.27 -6.91
N PHE A 167 16.35 -1.94 -6.93
CA PHE A 167 15.93 -1.07 -8.04
C PHE A 167 16.51 -1.49 -9.39
N ARG A 168 17.71 -2.08 -9.40
CA ARG A 168 18.34 -2.56 -10.62
C ARG A 168 17.58 -3.71 -11.29
N PHE A 169 16.66 -4.37 -10.59
CA PHE A 169 15.82 -5.45 -11.11
C PHE A 169 14.42 -4.99 -11.53
N LEU A 170 14.07 -3.72 -11.29
CA LEU A 170 12.83 -3.15 -11.83
C LEU A 170 12.93 -2.96 -13.36
N PRO A 171 11.78 -2.96 -14.06
CA PRO A 171 11.70 -2.64 -15.49
C PRO A 171 12.48 -1.37 -15.84
N LYS A 172 13.09 -1.32 -17.04
CA LYS A 172 13.94 -0.19 -17.44
C LYS A 172 13.19 0.87 -18.24
N SER A 173 12.03 0.51 -18.76
CA SER A 173 11.24 1.37 -19.63
C SER A 173 9.74 1.19 -19.37
N ASN A 174 8.93 2.11 -19.91
CA ASN A 174 7.48 1.94 -19.98
C ASN A 174 7.12 0.69 -20.78
N GLN A 175 7.86 0.39 -21.85
CA GLN A 175 7.60 -0.78 -22.69
C GLN A 175 7.77 -2.08 -21.90
N ASP A 176 8.85 -2.21 -21.13
CA ASP A 176 9.11 -3.38 -20.29
C ASP A 176 7.95 -3.60 -19.29
N MET A 177 7.44 -2.50 -18.69
CA MET A 177 6.31 -2.57 -17.78
C MET A 177 5.01 -2.96 -18.50
N ILE A 178 4.77 -2.39 -19.68
CA ILE A 178 3.60 -2.70 -20.52
C ILE A 178 3.60 -4.19 -20.89
N GLU A 179 4.74 -4.77 -21.25
CA GLU A 179 4.82 -6.20 -21.56
C GLU A 179 4.48 -7.07 -20.34
N LEU A 180 4.97 -6.72 -19.14
CA LEU A 180 4.57 -7.42 -17.90
C LEU A 180 3.06 -7.30 -17.62
N VAL A 181 2.46 -6.14 -17.90
CA VAL A 181 1.01 -5.95 -17.78
C VAL A 181 0.27 -6.80 -18.81
N LYS A 182 0.70 -6.83 -20.09
CA LYS A 182 0.14 -7.71 -21.12
C LYS A 182 0.20 -9.18 -20.70
N GLU A 183 1.34 -9.63 -20.18
CA GLU A 183 1.48 -10.99 -19.65
C GLU A 183 0.47 -11.28 -18.53
N SER A 184 0.29 -10.36 -17.59
CA SER A 184 -0.70 -10.52 -16.51
C SER A 184 -2.14 -10.63 -17.04
N ILE A 185 -2.46 -9.83 -18.07
CA ILE A 185 -3.76 -9.86 -18.75
C ILE A 185 -3.96 -11.22 -19.43
N VAL A 186 -2.99 -11.67 -20.23
CA VAL A 186 -3.09 -12.92 -20.98
C VAL A 186 -3.20 -14.10 -20.02
N LYS A 187 -2.35 -14.18 -18.99
CA LYS A 187 -2.42 -15.26 -18.00
C LYS A 187 -3.74 -15.24 -17.24
N GLY A 188 -4.19 -14.07 -16.79
CA GLY A 188 -5.44 -13.91 -16.06
C GLY A 188 -6.68 -14.28 -16.88
N THR A 189 -6.72 -13.89 -18.15
CA THR A 189 -7.84 -14.19 -19.05
C THR A 189 -7.83 -15.61 -19.60
N SER A 190 -6.69 -16.31 -19.55
CA SER A 190 -6.55 -17.72 -19.94
C SER A 190 -7.05 -18.70 -18.88
N THR A 191 -7.40 -18.23 -17.68
CA THR A 191 -7.97 -19.08 -16.62
C THR A 191 -9.44 -19.41 -16.91
N GLN A 192 -9.97 -20.43 -16.23
CA GLN A 192 -11.39 -20.77 -16.35
C GLN A 192 -12.31 -19.61 -15.92
N GLU A 193 -11.88 -18.84 -14.92
CA GLU A 193 -12.59 -17.69 -14.39
C GLU A 193 -12.38 -16.41 -15.21
N LYS A 194 -11.41 -16.40 -16.15
CA LYS A 194 -11.00 -15.22 -16.94
C LYS A 194 -10.50 -14.02 -16.10
N HIS A 195 -10.16 -14.29 -14.85
CA HIS A 195 -9.50 -13.41 -13.91
C HIS A 195 -8.68 -14.26 -12.93
N GLY A 196 -7.94 -13.62 -12.03
CA GLY A 196 -7.32 -14.33 -10.93
C GLY A 196 -6.31 -13.51 -10.14
N ARG A 197 -6.09 -13.96 -8.90
CA ARG A 197 -5.06 -13.44 -8.00
C ARG A 197 -4.05 -14.55 -7.79
N PHE A 198 -2.84 -14.35 -8.30
CA PHE A 198 -1.73 -15.30 -8.24
C PHE A 198 -0.61 -14.72 -7.36
N ASP A 199 0.37 -15.55 -7.05
CA ASP A 199 1.49 -15.16 -6.21
C ASP A 199 2.29 -13.98 -6.80
N ASP A 200 2.46 -13.95 -8.13
CA ASP A 200 3.30 -12.99 -8.85
C ASP A 200 2.51 -11.87 -9.56
N TYR A 201 1.19 -12.01 -9.74
CA TYR A 201 0.36 -10.97 -10.36
C TYR A 201 -1.13 -11.15 -10.07
N TRP A 202 -1.90 -10.07 -10.18
CA TRP A 202 -3.37 -10.08 -10.17
C TRP A 202 -3.92 -9.47 -11.46
N TRP A 203 -4.99 -10.08 -11.96
CA TRP A 203 -5.87 -9.55 -13.00
C TRP A 203 -7.31 -9.72 -12.51
N ASP A 204 -7.86 -8.70 -11.86
CA ASP A 204 -9.10 -8.81 -11.06
C ASP A 204 -10.37 -8.42 -11.84
N ASN A 205 -10.61 -9.07 -12.98
CA ASN A 205 -11.74 -8.77 -13.88
C ASN A 205 -13.00 -9.61 -13.57
N ASP A 206 -13.29 -9.83 -12.28
CA ASP A 206 -14.37 -10.71 -11.77
C ASP A 206 -15.79 -10.38 -12.29
N CYS A 207 -16.04 -9.12 -12.63
CA CYS A 207 -17.34 -8.63 -13.11
C CYS A 207 -17.33 -8.18 -14.58
N ASP A 208 -16.39 -8.69 -15.40
CA ASP A 208 -16.16 -8.20 -16.78
C ASP A 208 -15.99 -6.68 -16.84
N TYR A 209 -15.40 -6.09 -15.80
CA TYR A 209 -15.28 -4.65 -15.64
C TYR A 209 -14.55 -4.01 -16.83
N ILE A 210 -13.55 -4.68 -17.42
CA ILE A 210 -12.85 -4.18 -18.61
C ILE A 210 -13.78 -3.98 -19.81
N LYS A 211 -14.85 -4.78 -19.93
CA LYS A 211 -15.86 -4.72 -21.01
C LYS A 211 -17.17 -4.04 -20.60
N LYS A 212 -17.27 -3.53 -19.37
CA LYS A 212 -18.52 -2.94 -18.86
C LYS A 212 -18.89 -1.67 -19.63
N GLY A 213 -19.84 -1.79 -20.55
CA GLY A 213 -20.18 -0.77 -21.54
C GLY A 213 -19.37 -0.97 -22.82
N ASP A 214 -20.06 -1.25 -23.91
CA ASP A 214 -19.48 -1.79 -25.17
C ASP A 214 -18.45 -0.87 -25.85
N SER A 215 -18.34 0.39 -25.42
CA SER A 215 -17.41 1.38 -25.97
C SER A 215 -16.77 2.22 -24.87
N LEU A 216 -15.45 2.41 -24.97
CA LEU A 216 -14.62 3.12 -24.00
C LEU A 216 -13.68 4.10 -24.71
N SER A 217 -13.39 5.22 -24.06
CA SER A 217 -12.28 6.07 -24.48
C SER A 217 -10.94 5.43 -24.09
N ASP A 218 -9.86 5.89 -24.72
CA ASP A 218 -8.51 5.41 -24.45
C ASP A 218 -8.11 5.61 -22.99
N LEU A 219 -8.47 6.75 -22.41
CA LEU A 219 -8.15 7.06 -21.01
C LEU A 219 -8.93 6.18 -20.04
N GLU A 220 -10.22 5.96 -20.31
CA GLU A 220 -11.03 5.04 -19.50
C GLU A 220 -10.52 3.61 -19.60
N LEU A 221 -10.17 3.15 -20.81
CA LEU A 221 -9.62 1.82 -21.04
C LEU A 221 -8.34 1.59 -20.22
N ILE A 222 -7.38 2.52 -20.27
CA ILE A 222 -6.16 2.45 -19.47
C ILE A 222 -6.47 2.51 -17.98
N ASN A 223 -7.36 3.40 -17.54
CA ASN A 223 -7.69 3.49 -16.12
C ASN A 223 -8.32 2.20 -15.57
N ARG A 224 -9.11 1.49 -16.37
CA ARG A 224 -9.61 0.16 -15.99
C ARG A 224 -8.48 -0.85 -15.90
N VAL A 225 -7.57 -0.90 -16.87
CA VAL A 225 -6.37 -1.77 -16.78
C VAL A 225 -5.58 -1.47 -15.50
N ARG A 226 -5.33 -0.19 -15.19
CA ARG A 226 -4.65 0.24 -13.95
C ARG A 226 -5.38 -0.19 -12.68
N SER A 227 -6.69 -0.32 -12.71
CA SER A 227 -7.49 -0.78 -11.56
C SER A 227 -7.53 -2.30 -11.43
N LEU A 228 -7.30 -3.03 -12.52
CA LEU A 228 -7.41 -4.49 -12.59
C LEU A 228 -6.08 -5.21 -12.41
N ALA A 229 -4.98 -4.57 -12.83
CA ALA A 229 -3.65 -5.15 -12.80
C ALA A 229 -2.91 -4.86 -11.48
N ARG A 230 -2.29 -5.89 -10.91
CA ARG A 230 -1.25 -5.77 -9.88
C ARG A 230 -0.10 -6.68 -10.24
N LEU A 231 1.13 -6.20 -10.17
CA LEU A 231 2.32 -7.01 -10.45
C LEU A 231 3.20 -7.07 -9.21
N TYR A 232 3.67 -8.25 -8.86
CA TYR A 232 4.62 -8.45 -7.78
C TYR A 232 6.00 -8.69 -8.38
N LEU A 233 6.94 -7.81 -8.03
CA LEU A 233 8.21 -7.68 -8.72
C LEU A 233 9.37 -7.98 -7.78
N VAL A 234 10.38 -8.65 -8.32
CA VAL A 234 11.61 -9.01 -7.61
C VAL A 234 11.31 -9.96 -6.45
N PRO A 235 11.06 -11.25 -6.73
CA PRO A 235 10.83 -12.25 -5.70
C PRO A 235 12.07 -12.46 -4.84
N TYR A 236 11.86 -12.70 -3.56
CA TYR A 236 12.89 -13.16 -2.63
C TYR A 236 12.29 -14.21 -1.70
N LYS A 237 13.15 -15.09 -1.19
CA LYS A 237 12.75 -16.06 -0.18
C LYS A 237 12.73 -15.39 1.18
N ARG A 238 11.58 -15.47 1.84
CA ARG A 238 11.38 -14.97 3.20
C ARG A 238 10.85 -16.10 4.06
N ASN A 239 11.37 -16.16 5.28
CA ASN A 239 10.81 -17.04 6.29
C ASN A 239 9.57 -16.35 6.89
N PHE A 240 8.41 -16.97 6.71
CA PHE A 240 7.16 -16.51 7.30
C PHE A 240 6.87 -17.29 8.56
N TYR A 241 6.35 -16.57 9.55
CA TYR A 241 5.78 -17.15 10.76
C TYR A 241 4.45 -17.84 10.41
N ILE A 242 4.29 -19.10 10.81
CA ILE A 242 3.00 -19.79 10.72
C ILE A 242 2.31 -19.73 12.09
N ASP A 243 1.10 -19.20 12.14
CA ASP A 243 0.23 -19.36 13.30
C ASP A 243 -0.47 -20.72 13.24
N THR A 244 -0.16 -21.60 14.18
CA THR A 244 -0.84 -22.89 14.34
C THR A 244 -1.85 -22.77 15.48
N ASP A 245 -3.10 -22.47 15.12
CA ASP A 245 -4.28 -22.33 16.00
C ASP A 245 -4.43 -21.00 16.77
N LEU A 246 -5.69 -20.66 17.04
CA LEU A 246 -6.20 -19.38 17.58
C LEU A 246 -5.71 -19.02 19.01
N SER A 247 -4.70 -19.70 19.55
CA SER A 247 -4.09 -19.34 20.82
C SER A 247 -2.56 -19.43 20.82
N TYR A 248 -1.92 -19.85 19.73
CA TYR A 248 -0.48 -20.08 19.72
C TYR A 248 0.19 -19.98 18.35
N SER A 249 1.10 -19.02 18.23
CA SER A 249 2.12 -19.02 17.19
C SER A 249 3.23 -20.02 17.58
N HIS A 250 3.38 -21.13 16.86
CA HIS A 250 4.64 -21.86 16.85
C HIS A 250 5.53 -21.27 15.75
N TRP A 251 6.80 -21.02 16.05
CA TRP A 251 7.75 -20.42 15.11
C TRP A 251 8.25 -21.47 14.11
N GLU A 252 7.38 -21.99 13.25
CA GLU A 252 7.83 -22.69 12.06
C GLU A 252 8.19 -21.66 10.99
N MET A 253 9.47 -21.61 10.62
CA MET A 253 9.93 -20.85 9.48
C MET A 253 9.54 -21.61 8.21
N SER A 254 8.41 -21.25 7.61
CA SER A 254 8.15 -21.67 6.23
C SER A 254 8.80 -20.67 5.29
N GLU A 255 9.69 -21.17 4.44
CA GLU A 255 10.23 -20.37 3.35
C GLU A 255 9.10 -20.16 2.33
N ARG A 256 8.66 -18.91 2.14
CA ARG A 256 7.76 -18.55 1.04
C ARG A 256 8.39 -17.47 0.18
N THR A 257 7.90 -17.39 -1.06
CA THR A 257 8.26 -16.30 -1.95
C THR A 257 7.50 -15.05 -1.50
N ASP A 258 8.25 -14.00 -1.17
CA ASP A 258 7.75 -12.64 -0.97
C ASP A 258 8.34 -11.73 -2.07
N TYR A 259 7.86 -10.50 -2.19
CA TYR A 259 8.28 -9.59 -3.26
C TYR A 259 8.78 -8.27 -2.71
N VAL A 260 9.89 -7.79 -3.26
CA VAL A 260 10.48 -6.53 -2.80
C VAL A 260 9.59 -5.35 -3.19
N PHE A 261 9.01 -5.41 -4.39
CA PHE A 261 8.16 -4.36 -4.94
C PHE A 261 6.82 -4.91 -5.41
N TRP A 262 5.81 -4.03 -5.43
CA TRP A 262 4.59 -4.31 -6.17
C TRP A 262 4.13 -3.08 -6.93
N PHE A 263 3.61 -3.29 -8.14
CA PHE A 263 2.98 -2.28 -8.97
C PHE A 263 1.47 -2.39 -8.79
N ASP A 264 0.80 -1.31 -8.37
CA ASP A 264 -0.66 -1.30 -8.17
C ASP A 264 -1.45 -0.84 -9.41
N GLY A 265 -0.81 -0.86 -10.58
CA GLY A 265 -1.34 -0.30 -11.82
C GLY A 265 -1.08 1.21 -11.99
N ARG A 266 -0.68 1.93 -10.93
CA ARG A 266 -0.44 3.39 -10.98
C ARG A 266 0.98 3.76 -10.57
N LYS A 267 1.54 3.08 -9.56
CA LYS A 267 2.87 3.35 -9.04
C LYS A 267 3.52 2.10 -8.49
N ILE A 268 4.85 2.13 -8.43
CA ILE A 268 5.62 1.14 -7.70
C ILE A 268 5.57 1.47 -6.21
N HIS A 269 5.26 0.45 -5.43
CA HIS A 269 5.43 0.43 -4.01
C HIS A 269 6.56 -0.54 -3.67
N ALA A 270 7.13 -0.35 -2.50
CA ALA A 270 8.16 -1.21 -1.99
C ALA A 270 7.78 -1.67 -0.59
N SER A 271 8.17 -2.90 -0.25
CA SER A 271 8.14 -3.34 1.14
C SER A 271 8.92 -2.33 2.00
N ASP A 272 8.44 -2.06 3.23
CA ASP A 272 8.90 -0.98 4.14
C ASP A 272 10.43 -0.84 4.27
N HIS A 273 11.16 -1.90 3.96
CA HIS A 273 12.61 -2.03 4.04
C HIS A 273 13.39 -1.36 2.89
N THR A 274 12.77 -1.00 1.75
CA THR A 274 13.48 -0.52 0.54
C THR A 274 13.03 0.83 0.00
N VAL A 275 12.10 1.49 0.69
CA VAL A 275 11.54 2.76 0.22
C VAL A 275 12.64 3.83 0.09
N ASN A 276 12.83 4.36 -1.11
CA ASN A 276 13.50 5.63 -1.38
C ASN A 276 12.46 6.62 -1.91
N GLU A 277 12.75 7.91 -1.82
CA GLU A 277 11.89 9.00 -2.31
C GLU A 277 11.77 9.04 -3.85
N ASN A 278 12.55 8.21 -4.56
CA ASN A 278 12.64 8.18 -6.02
C ASN A 278 12.24 6.81 -6.60
N MET A 279 11.00 6.38 -6.36
CA MET A 279 10.46 5.20 -7.05
C MET A 279 10.26 5.53 -8.54
N PRO A 280 10.60 4.62 -9.47
CA PRO A 280 10.33 4.85 -10.88
C PRO A 280 8.83 4.95 -11.13
N TYR A 281 8.47 5.88 -12.02
CA TYR A 281 7.12 6.04 -12.54
C TYR A 281 7.05 5.37 -13.91
N TYR A 282 6.02 4.55 -14.13
CA TYR A 282 5.75 3.92 -15.42
C TYR A 282 4.44 4.43 -15.98
N ASP A 283 4.47 4.98 -17.18
CA ASP A 283 3.27 5.40 -17.89
C ASP A 283 2.77 4.29 -18.81
N LEU A 284 1.57 3.79 -18.52
CA LEU A 284 0.88 2.80 -19.35
C LEU A 284 0.04 3.44 -20.48
N PHE A 285 -0.04 4.78 -20.56
CA PHE A 285 -0.76 5.44 -21.64
C PHE A 285 0.09 5.43 -22.92
N ASP A 286 -0.05 4.35 -23.69
CA ASP A 286 0.69 4.10 -24.93
C ASP A 286 -0.26 3.67 -26.05
N PHE A 287 -0.12 4.25 -27.25
CA PHE A 287 -1.07 4.04 -28.36
C PHE A 287 -1.03 2.61 -28.93
N GLU A 288 0.14 1.97 -28.96
CA GLU A 288 0.26 0.59 -29.41
C GLU A 288 -0.37 -0.36 -28.40
N PHE A 289 -0.12 -0.13 -27.10
CA PHE A 289 -0.74 -0.89 -26.04
C PHE A 289 -2.28 -0.73 -26.02
N ILE A 290 -2.77 0.50 -26.18
CA ILE A 290 -4.21 0.78 -26.28
C ILE A 290 -4.83 0.04 -27.46
N SER A 291 -4.19 0.08 -28.62
CA SER A 291 -4.65 -0.62 -29.83
C SER A 291 -4.69 -2.13 -29.61
N TRP A 292 -3.65 -2.70 -28.98
CA TRP A 292 -3.64 -4.10 -28.57
C TRP A 292 -4.78 -4.44 -27.61
N LEU A 293 -5.05 -3.62 -26.59
CA LEU A 293 -6.15 -3.84 -25.64
C LEU A 293 -7.51 -3.85 -26.35
N ARG A 294 -7.71 -2.95 -27.32
CA ARG A 294 -8.96 -2.87 -28.09
C ARG A 294 -9.20 -4.13 -28.92
N GLU A 295 -8.16 -4.61 -29.60
CA GLU A 295 -8.22 -5.85 -30.36
C GLU A 295 -8.43 -7.05 -29.43
N TYR A 296 -7.64 -7.16 -28.36
CA TYR A 296 -7.66 -8.29 -27.44
C TYR A 296 -9.01 -8.46 -26.72
N PHE A 297 -9.60 -7.36 -26.26
CA PHE A 297 -10.88 -7.39 -25.55
C PHE A 297 -12.10 -7.18 -26.44
N ASN A 298 -11.92 -6.84 -27.72
CA ASN A 298 -12.96 -6.44 -28.67
C ASN A 298 -13.77 -5.23 -28.14
N ILE A 299 -13.09 -4.11 -27.87
CA ILE A 299 -13.69 -2.88 -27.30
C ILE A 299 -13.71 -1.76 -28.35
N SER A 300 -14.90 -1.25 -28.65
CA SER A 300 -15.07 -0.17 -29.61
C SER A 300 -14.57 1.18 -29.07
N PRO A 301 -13.99 2.04 -29.93
CA PRO A 301 -13.59 3.38 -29.54
C PRO A 301 -14.78 4.27 -29.22
N LYS A 302 -14.57 5.18 -28.28
CA LYS A 302 -15.50 6.23 -27.89
C LYS A 302 -14.72 7.49 -27.53
N GLU A 303 -15.29 8.65 -27.81
CA GLU A 303 -14.75 9.91 -27.28
C GLU A 303 -14.86 9.95 -25.74
N SER A 304 -13.87 10.59 -25.10
CA SER A 304 -13.90 10.83 -23.66
C SER A 304 -15.05 11.76 -23.29
N ILE A 305 -15.68 11.52 -22.14
CA ILE A 305 -16.81 12.30 -21.62
C ILE A 305 -16.44 13.77 -21.48
N SER A 306 -17.30 14.68 -21.96
CA SER A 306 -17.07 16.11 -21.84
C SER A 306 -17.13 16.59 -20.38
N ASP A 307 -16.49 17.73 -20.10
CA ASP A 307 -16.58 18.39 -18.79
C ASP A 307 -18.07 18.69 -18.43
N GLU A 308 -18.87 19.10 -19.41
CA GLU A 308 -20.30 19.38 -19.22
C GLU A 308 -21.11 18.13 -18.88
N ASP A 309 -20.87 17.02 -19.58
CA ASP A 309 -21.62 15.78 -19.36
C ASP A 309 -21.28 15.14 -18.00
N VAL A 310 -20.01 15.15 -17.59
CA VAL A 310 -19.63 14.62 -16.27
C VAL A 310 -20.21 15.48 -15.14
N MET A 311 -20.25 16.81 -15.32
CA MET A 311 -20.93 17.71 -14.38
C MET A 311 -22.42 17.37 -14.30
N LYS A 312 -23.12 17.28 -15.43
CA LYS A 312 -24.55 16.90 -15.45
C LYS A 312 -24.80 15.57 -14.74
N MET A 313 -24.02 14.53 -15.04
CA MET A 313 -24.13 13.23 -14.39
C MET A 313 -23.92 13.32 -12.87
N THR A 314 -22.94 14.10 -12.43
CA THR A 314 -22.61 14.27 -11.01
C THR A 314 -23.75 14.96 -10.26
N PHE A 315 -24.31 16.04 -10.81
CA PHE A 315 -25.45 16.74 -10.19
C PHE A 315 -26.71 15.88 -10.18
N VAL A 316 -27.01 15.12 -11.24
CA VAL A 316 -28.11 14.15 -11.24
C VAL A 316 -27.92 13.15 -10.09
N ASN A 317 -26.73 12.55 -9.96
CA ASN A 317 -26.44 11.60 -8.89
C ASN A 317 -26.56 12.23 -7.49
N TYR A 318 -26.10 13.48 -7.32
CA TYR A 318 -26.26 14.21 -6.06
C TYR A 318 -27.73 14.36 -5.67
N PHE A 319 -28.57 14.91 -6.56
CA PHE A 319 -29.99 15.12 -6.25
C PHE A 319 -30.78 13.81 -6.13
N SER A 320 -30.48 12.79 -6.94
CA SER A 320 -31.08 11.45 -6.80
C SER A 320 -30.68 10.80 -5.48
N ALA A 321 -29.44 10.99 -5.01
CA ALA A 321 -29.01 10.49 -3.71
C ALA A 321 -29.66 11.27 -2.55
N LEU A 322 -29.88 12.58 -2.73
CA LEU A 322 -30.53 13.47 -1.77
C LEU A 322 -32.02 13.17 -1.61
N LEU A 323 -32.70 12.80 -2.70
CA LEU A 323 -34.15 12.58 -2.79
C LEU A 323 -34.49 11.12 -3.09
N LYS A 324 -33.81 10.17 -2.44
CA LYS A 324 -33.88 8.75 -2.77
C LYS A 324 -35.30 8.16 -2.63
N SER A 325 -36.13 8.67 -1.71
CA SER A 325 -37.51 8.19 -1.55
C SER A 325 -38.46 8.78 -2.59
N ALA A 326 -38.11 9.92 -3.20
CA ALA A 326 -38.88 10.56 -4.26
C ALA A 326 -38.56 9.91 -5.62
N LYS A 327 -39.11 8.71 -5.84
CA LYS A 327 -38.86 7.90 -7.06
C LYS A 327 -39.19 8.63 -8.37
N ASP A 328 -40.13 9.56 -8.34
CA ASP A 328 -40.56 10.34 -9.50
C ASP A 328 -39.79 11.66 -9.66
N PHE A 329 -38.79 11.93 -8.80
CA PHE A 329 -38.01 13.14 -8.91
C PHE A 329 -37.07 13.08 -10.13
N ASN A 330 -37.30 13.98 -11.08
CA ASN A 330 -36.41 14.22 -12.20
C ASN A 330 -35.84 15.65 -12.11
N LEU A 331 -34.53 15.76 -11.91
CA LEU A 331 -33.84 17.04 -11.77
C LEU A 331 -34.08 17.96 -12.99
N LYS A 332 -33.95 17.41 -14.19
CA LYS A 332 -34.07 18.18 -15.44
C LYS A 332 -35.48 18.74 -15.61
N GLU A 333 -36.50 17.91 -15.39
CA GLU A 333 -37.90 18.34 -15.47
C GLU A 333 -38.25 19.38 -14.40
N THR A 334 -37.77 19.18 -13.17
CA THR A 334 -37.98 20.13 -12.06
C THR A 334 -37.35 21.49 -12.36
N ILE A 335 -36.15 21.50 -12.97
CA ILE A 335 -35.48 22.72 -13.40
C ILE A 335 -36.28 23.43 -14.50
N LEU A 336 -36.79 22.70 -15.49
CA LEU A 336 -37.61 23.28 -16.57
C LEU A 336 -38.92 23.91 -16.05
N GLN A 337 -39.48 23.38 -14.96
CA GLN A 337 -40.68 23.94 -14.31
C GLN A 337 -40.37 25.07 -13.31
N SER A 338 -39.09 25.28 -12.97
CA SER A 338 -38.65 26.30 -12.03
C SER A 338 -38.26 27.58 -12.75
N LYS A 339 -38.72 28.74 -12.27
CA LYS A 339 -38.37 30.05 -12.83
C LYS A 339 -36.90 30.40 -12.62
N ASP A 340 -36.38 30.06 -11.44
CA ASP A 340 -35.01 30.31 -11.01
C ASP A 340 -34.52 29.23 -10.04
N TRP A 341 -33.24 29.32 -9.67
CA TRP A 341 -32.60 28.40 -8.72
C TRP A 341 -33.22 28.49 -7.30
N LYS A 342 -33.82 29.62 -6.91
CA LYS A 342 -34.47 29.78 -5.59
C LYS A 342 -35.76 28.99 -5.52
N GLN A 343 -36.52 28.96 -6.62
CA GLN A 343 -37.70 28.12 -6.75
C GLN A 343 -37.30 26.64 -6.75
N LEU A 344 -36.26 26.26 -7.51
CA LEU A 344 -35.72 24.89 -7.48
C LEU A 344 -35.37 24.46 -6.06
N ARG A 345 -34.62 25.29 -5.33
CA ARG A 345 -34.24 25.05 -3.93
C ARG A 345 -35.48 24.87 -3.04
N THR A 346 -36.50 25.69 -3.23
CA THR A 346 -37.75 25.60 -2.45
C THR A 346 -38.47 24.27 -2.69
N VAL A 347 -38.57 23.83 -3.95
CA VAL A 347 -39.18 22.55 -4.33
C VAL A 347 -38.39 21.38 -3.73
N VAL A 348 -37.06 21.37 -3.92
CA VAL A 348 -36.18 20.33 -3.38
C VAL A 348 -36.26 20.27 -1.86
N ASN A 349 -36.17 21.39 -1.15
CA ASN A 349 -36.27 21.43 0.32
C ASN A 349 -37.63 20.93 0.83
N ALA A 350 -38.72 21.17 0.09
CA ALA A 350 -40.03 20.63 0.44
C ALA A 350 -40.08 19.10 0.29
N LEU A 351 -39.35 18.53 -0.68
CA LEU A 351 -39.20 17.08 -0.83
C LEU A 351 -38.29 16.49 0.24
N ILE A 352 -37.18 17.14 0.58
CA ILE A 352 -36.28 16.72 1.67
C ILE A 352 -37.03 16.63 3.00
N LYS A 353 -37.91 17.60 3.31
CA LYS A 353 -38.74 17.56 4.54
C LYS A 353 -39.67 16.35 4.62
N LYS A 354 -39.97 15.70 3.48
CA LYS A 354 -40.81 14.50 3.40
C LYS A 354 -40.01 13.21 3.42
N GLU A 355 -38.68 13.28 3.33
CA GLU A 355 -37.80 12.11 3.48
C GLU A 355 -37.88 11.59 4.92
N SER A 356 -38.19 10.30 5.07
CA SER A 356 -38.31 9.64 6.37
C SER A 356 -36.96 9.37 7.05
N ASP A 357 -35.88 9.43 6.29
CA ASP A 357 -34.50 9.22 6.74
C ASP A 357 -33.57 10.19 6.00
N PRO A 358 -33.34 11.41 6.52
CA PRO A 358 -32.33 12.31 5.98
C PRO A 358 -30.96 11.69 6.22
N ARG A 359 -30.52 10.82 5.32
CA ARG A 359 -29.22 10.14 5.43
C ARG A 359 -28.10 11.17 5.41
N ASN A 360 -27.40 11.27 6.54
CA ASN A 360 -26.09 11.89 6.65
C ASN A 360 -25.07 10.99 5.97
N GLY A 361 -24.45 11.47 4.89
CA GLY A 361 -23.37 10.75 4.22
C GLY A 361 -23.00 11.34 2.87
N GLY A 362 -21.72 11.22 2.51
CA GLY A 362 -21.21 11.46 1.17
C GLY A 362 -21.15 10.17 0.34
N SER A 363 -21.00 10.32 -0.98
CA SER A 363 -20.78 9.21 -1.89
C SER A 363 -19.84 9.62 -3.02
N GLY A 364 -19.27 8.62 -3.69
CA GLY A 364 -18.55 8.84 -4.95
C GLY A 364 -19.54 9.01 -6.09
N GLY A 365 -19.30 10.00 -6.93
CA GLY A 365 -19.98 10.17 -8.21
C GLY A 365 -19.41 9.28 -9.31
N PRO A 366 -19.75 9.54 -10.58
CA PRO A 366 -19.25 8.75 -11.70
C PRO A 366 -17.73 8.93 -11.85
N CYS A 367 -16.98 7.82 -11.79
CA CYS A 367 -15.57 7.82 -12.16
C CYS A 367 -15.44 7.34 -13.61
N ARG A 368 -15.30 8.28 -14.56
CA ARG A 368 -15.10 8.00 -15.99
C ARG A 368 -14.01 8.89 -16.54
N ASP A 369 -13.17 8.37 -17.43
CA ASP A 369 -12.14 9.15 -18.12
C ASP A 369 -11.23 9.94 -17.15
N GLY A 370 -10.89 9.32 -16.02
CA GLY A 370 -10.02 9.92 -15.01
C GLY A 370 -10.68 10.98 -14.11
N PHE A 371 -11.97 11.29 -14.32
CA PHE A 371 -12.71 12.12 -13.38
C PHE A 371 -12.92 11.40 -12.06
N ILE A 372 -12.77 12.16 -10.98
CA ILE A 372 -13.15 11.78 -9.63
C ILE A 372 -14.23 12.77 -9.22
N CYS A 373 -15.40 12.24 -8.90
CA CYS A 373 -16.55 13.04 -8.52
C CYS A 373 -16.89 12.72 -7.07
N GLY A 374 -17.03 13.74 -6.25
CA GLY A 374 -17.45 13.64 -4.86
C GLY A 374 -18.73 14.42 -4.64
N TYR A 375 -19.58 13.92 -3.75
CA TYR A 375 -20.60 14.76 -3.18
C TYR A 375 -20.91 14.38 -1.74
N SER A 376 -21.18 15.40 -0.93
CA SER A 376 -21.47 15.30 0.49
C SER A 376 -22.79 15.99 0.82
N ARG A 377 -23.50 15.40 1.78
CA ARG A 377 -24.72 15.98 2.36
C ARG A 377 -24.50 16.61 3.74
N PHE A 378 -23.26 16.59 4.25
CA PHE A 378 -22.90 17.21 5.52
C PHE A 378 -22.91 18.74 5.43
N ASP A 379 -23.22 19.39 6.56
CA ASP A 379 -23.30 20.85 6.72
C ASP A 379 -24.19 21.53 5.66
N LYS A 380 -23.57 22.21 4.69
CA LYS A 380 -24.26 22.93 3.59
C LYS A 380 -24.42 22.07 2.33
N GLY A 381 -23.97 20.82 2.36
CA GLY A 381 -23.77 20.01 1.16
C GLY A 381 -22.58 20.48 0.34
N ARG A 382 -21.97 19.56 -0.41
CA ARG A 382 -20.84 19.83 -1.31
C ARG A 382 -20.92 18.95 -2.55
N VAL A 383 -20.56 19.48 -3.70
CA VAL A 383 -20.33 18.73 -4.94
C VAL A 383 -18.97 19.13 -5.48
N ASP A 384 -18.12 18.14 -5.72
CA ASP A 384 -16.79 18.32 -6.29
C ASP A 384 -16.58 17.41 -7.50
N VAL A 385 -15.94 17.95 -8.54
CA VAL A 385 -15.51 17.23 -9.74
C VAL A 385 -14.08 17.63 -10.02
N ILE A 386 -13.19 16.66 -9.96
CA ILE A 386 -11.76 16.84 -10.18
C ILE A 386 -11.24 15.85 -11.23
N GLN A 387 -10.13 16.17 -11.87
CA GLN A 387 -9.41 15.32 -12.80
C GLN A 387 -7.91 15.58 -12.67
N ARG A 388 -7.04 14.63 -13.01
CA ARG A 388 -5.58 14.89 -12.95
C ARG A 388 -5.14 15.86 -14.05
N PHE A 389 -4.15 16.71 -13.78
CA PHE A 389 -3.60 17.60 -14.83
C PHE A 389 -2.98 16.77 -15.95
N THR A 390 -2.28 15.70 -15.60
CA THR A 390 -1.71 14.76 -16.57
C THR A 390 -2.75 14.18 -17.53
N ASP A 391 -3.92 13.82 -17.02
CA ASP A 391 -5.02 13.29 -17.84
C ASP A 391 -5.70 14.40 -18.68
N ARG A 392 -5.85 15.62 -18.15
CA ARG A 392 -6.38 16.76 -18.92
C ARG A 392 -5.47 17.13 -20.09
N ALA A 393 -4.16 17.15 -19.87
CA ALA A 393 -3.17 17.41 -20.91
C ALA A 393 -3.25 16.36 -22.04
N ARG A 394 -3.40 15.07 -21.70
CA ARG A 394 -3.59 13.99 -22.70
C ARG A 394 -4.85 14.17 -23.54
N LEU A 395 -5.91 14.71 -22.92
CA LEU A 395 -7.18 14.98 -23.59
C LEU A 395 -7.22 16.36 -24.26
N ASN A 396 -6.09 17.09 -24.29
CA ASN A 396 -5.99 18.45 -24.79
C ASN A 396 -7.08 19.40 -24.23
N ARG A 397 -7.34 19.27 -22.93
CA ARG A 397 -8.34 20.09 -22.24
C ARG A 397 -7.72 21.32 -21.65
N ASP A 398 -8.50 22.39 -21.65
CA ASP A 398 -8.13 23.63 -20.98
C ASP A 398 -7.93 23.38 -19.47
N ILE A 399 -6.86 23.96 -18.96
CA ILE A 399 -6.46 23.95 -17.55
C ILE A 399 -6.51 25.36 -16.94
N GLY A 400 -6.84 26.38 -17.75
CA GLY A 400 -6.92 27.77 -17.32
C GLY A 400 -5.67 28.22 -16.57
N ASP A 401 -5.89 28.99 -15.50
CA ASP A 401 -4.82 29.49 -14.62
C ASP A 401 -4.53 28.54 -13.43
N GLN A 402 -5.16 27.35 -13.38
CA GLN A 402 -4.86 26.39 -12.31
C GLN A 402 -3.50 25.75 -12.59
N ALA A 403 -2.63 25.79 -11.58
CA ALA A 403 -1.33 25.11 -11.62
C ALA A 403 -1.37 23.87 -10.72
N PRO A 404 -0.69 22.77 -11.11
CA PRO A 404 -0.49 21.65 -10.20
C PRO A 404 0.28 22.13 -8.97
N ASP A 405 -0.24 21.83 -7.79
CA ASP A 405 0.49 22.05 -6.55
C ASP A 405 1.58 20.95 -6.38
N HIS A 406 2.60 21.21 -5.57
CA HIS A 406 3.71 20.25 -5.37
C HIS A 406 3.30 18.93 -4.70
N GLU A 407 2.10 18.85 -4.10
CA GLU A 407 1.57 17.72 -3.34
C GLU A 407 0.44 16.97 -4.07
N SER A 408 -0.18 17.56 -5.11
CA SER A 408 -1.38 17.04 -5.77
C SER A 408 -1.44 17.35 -7.27
N ASP A 409 -1.42 16.29 -8.10
CA ASP A 409 -1.71 16.32 -9.55
C ASP A 409 -3.23 16.37 -9.77
N THR A 410 -3.89 17.45 -9.32
CA THR A 410 -5.36 17.55 -9.32
C THR A 410 -5.84 18.90 -9.85
N TYR A 411 -6.56 18.88 -10.98
CA TYR A 411 -7.33 20.00 -11.51
C TYR A 411 -8.77 19.94 -10.98
N THR A 412 -9.27 21.09 -10.51
CA THR A 412 -10.65 21.19 -10.00
C THR A 412 -11.56 21.77 -11.07
N LEU A 413 -12.48 20.97 -11.61
CA LEU A 413 -13.48 21.42 -12.57
C LEU A 413 -14.66 22.10 -11.87
N CYS A 414 -15.07 21.57 -10.72
CA CYS A 414 -16.16 22.11 -9.93
C CYS A 414 -15.93 21.84 -8.45
N ASP A 415 -16.15 22.82 -7.58
CA ASP A 415 -16.23 22.65 -6.13
C ASP A 415 -17.24 23.69 -5.61
N VAL A 416 -18.46 23.25 -5.33
CA VAL A 416 -19.57 24.11 -4.91
C VAL A 416 -20.23 23.57 -3.65
N SER A 417 -20.77 24.47 -2.82
CA SER A 417 -21.42 24.12 -1.56
C SER A 417 -22.65 25.00 -1.29
N GLY A 418 -23.58 24.52 -0.47
CA GLY A 418 -24.76 25.31 -0.09
C GLY A 418 -25.65 25.68 -1.25
N ASP A 419 -25.98 26.97 -1.34
CA ASP A 419 -26.91 27.48 -2.35
C ASP A 419 -26.31 27.42 -3.76
N ASP A 420 -24.97 27.46 -3.89
CA ASP A 420 -24.26 27.41 -5.17
C ASP A 420 -24.49 26.08 -5.90
N ILE A 421 -24.83 25.00 -5.17
CA ILE A 421 -25.23 23.72 -5.78
C ILE A 421 -26.48 23.91 -6.63
N TYR A 422 -27.47 24.65 -6.13
CA TYR A 422 -28.72 24.90 -6.86
C TYR A 422 -28.50 25.87 -8.02
N VAL A 423 -27.66 26.89 -7.83
CA VAL A 423 -27.26 27.82 -8.89
C VAL A 423 -26.60 27.04 -10.02
N LYS A 424 -25.59 26.22 -9.72
CA LYS A 424 -24.84 25.49 -10.72
C LYS A 424 -25.67 24.43 -11.43
N ALA A 425 -26.54 23.71 -10.70
CA ALA A 425 -27.49 22.79 -11.31
C ALA A 425 -28.43 23.53 -12.28
N PHE A 426 -28.96 24.69 -11.87
CA PHE A 426 -29.85 25.47 -12.71
C PHE A 426 -29.14 25.97 -13.98
N GLU A 427 -27.89 26.43 -13.89
CA GLU A 427 -27.04 26.79 -15.03
C GLU A 427 -26.80 25.61 -15.99
N LEU A 428 -26.44 24.44 -15.45
CA LEU A 428 -26.08 23.26 -16.26
C LEU A 428 -27.26 22.66 -17.05
N PHE A 429 -28.48 22.73 -16.49
CA PHE A 429 -29.66 22.06 -17.07
C PHE A 429 -30.65 23.01 -17.70
N LYS A 430 -30.54 24.31 -17.48
CA LYS A 430 -31.36 25.29 -18.19
C LYS A 430 -30.88 25.35 -19.63
N ILE A 431 -31.74 24.92 -20.54
CA ILE A 431 -31.53 25.17 -21.95
C ILE A 431 -31.63 26.69 -22.11
N GLU A 432 -30.51 27.34 -22.44
CA GLU A 432 -30.60 28.61 -23.14
C GLU A 432 -31.34 28.30 -24.44
N THR A 433 -32.64 28.53 -24.48
CA THR A 433 -33.29 28.84 -25.74
C THR A 433 -32.51 30.04 -26.26
N LYS A 434 -31.59 29.81 -27.21
CA LYS A 434 -30.95 30.89 -27.96
C LYS A 434 -32.09 31.83 -28.31
N LYS A 435 -32.06 33.03 -27.72
CA LYS A 435 -33.04 34.05 -28.03
C LYS A 435 -32.82 34.29 -29.53
N GLN A 436 -33.79 33.86 -30.31
CA GLN A 436 -33.81 33.99 -31.76
C GLN A 436 -33.53 35.46 -32.08
N THR A 437 -32.30 35.76 -32.50
CA THR A 437 -31.85 37.15 -32.68
C THR A 437 -31.78 37.49 -34.15
N THR A 438 -31.70 36.50 -35.04
CA THR A 438 -31.66 36.74 -36.49
C THR A 438 -32.45 35.69 -37.28
N MET A 439 -32.91 36.10 -38.47
CA MET A 439 -33.66 35.25 -39.41
C MET A 439 -32.81 34.10 -39.98
N PHE A 440 -31.48 34.16 -39.87
CA PHE A 440 -30.54 33.17 -40.42
C PHE A 440 -30.47 31.87 -39.61
N ASP A 441 -30.97 31.87 -38.37
CA ASP A 441 -31.06 30.66 -37.54
C ASP A 441 -32.05 29.61 -38.11
N PHE A 442 -32.85 29.97 -39.12
CA PHE A 442 -33.81 29.07 -39.77
C PHE A 442 -33.18 28.15 -40.82
N MET A 443 -32.04 28.52 -41.40
CA MET A 443 -31.42 27.79 -42.51
C MET A 443 -30.42 26.72 -42.06
N ALA A 444 -30.11 26.65 -40.76
CA ALA A 444 -29.12 25.74 -40.20
C ALA A 444 -29.74 24.59 -39.36
N ALA A 445 -31.05 24.38 -39.45
CA ALA A 445 -31.77 23.29 -38.81
C ALA A 445 -31.98 22.11 -39.78
#